data_AF-A0A942BIB7-F1
#
_entry.id   AF-A0A942BIB7-F1
#
_cell.length_a   1.000
_cell.length_b   1.000
_cell.length_c   1.000
_cell.angle_alpha   90.00
_cell.angle_beta   90.00
_cell.angle_gamma   90.00
#
_symmetry.space_group_name_H-M   'P 1'
#
loop_
_entity.id
_entity.type
_entity.pdbx_description
1 polymer ?
#
loop_
_entity_poly.entity_id
_entity_poly.type
_entity_poly.pdbx_seq_one_letter_code
_entity_poly.pdbx_strand_id
1 'polypeptide(L)'
;MKAWKRVLIGVAFGGLLPLLFHPASRNYFDAIWRPRNAYSSIRLPADNSGHMDPGQPNTVDDASLWALIAMERLESEGLSPDEIKTTLAVISAAEKRDMENGYWPQIEAVLYWSDRQQKKALEKWQRAATCLRWNDGQSTMLIQAADKLAKRTGARQSWQLARVYFGRSVAAVDLIESFAERRVLDGVYPTETATLRMRYLTLLNGNLIRQFGRSYAISNRGAEIVRRACQPNRLPLDTTPRQYLTYSLQFFNDLRLAGLREESVSAKQKYDETESWQALIGGEIGSEPRNLAYLSVVYATLPGALALGGLFGGLLWLLGTWIRRTPIGETWFESPYIFFLAAVTGVICWLFTGVIEASISIPLCLAFLAIRPRKVRSRPSYEFGPTFIVTMYVLGLLVLIFQSVYWILLSPAAVQVLPHLDWNEEAIGSSAFMGIAAMILALAILSCPWFAYTNRTRPSQVFAGAMIQLGSFVFTIGIMLAIIFGGICIYKDRDLQVTLAEIVQNEPQHYYIQRLH
;
A
#
# COMPACT_ATOMS: atom_id res chain seq x y z
N MET A 1 -33.59 -9.11 -30.18
CA MET A 1 -32.24 -9.43 -29.64
C MET A 1 -31.84 -10.81 -30.14
N LYS A 2 -30.65 -10.97 -30.74
CA LYS A 2 -30.20 -12.29 -31.27
C LYS A 2 -30.06 -13.31 -30.13
N ALA A 3 -30.29 -14.59 -30.41
CA ALA A 3 -30.29 -15.66 -29.40
C ALA A 3 -29.00 -15.71 -28.57
N TRP A 4 -27.84 -15.57 -29.21
CA TRP A 4 -26.54 -15.59 -28.53
C TRP A 4 -26.37 -14.48 -27.48
N LYS A 5 -26.95 -13.28 -27.69
CA LYS A 5 -26.90 -12.19 -26.69
C LYS A 5 -27.69 -12.54 -25.43
N ARG A 6 -28.83 -13.23 -25.57
CA ARG A 6 -29.62 -13.72 -24.43
C ARG A 6 -28.85 -14.77 -23.63
N VAL A 7 -28.17 -15.68 -24.32
CA VAL A 7 -27.32 -16.69 -23.70
C VAL A 7 -26.17 -16.04 -22.92
N LEU A 8 -25.46 -15.07 -23.53
CA LEU A 8 -24.38 -14.35 -22.83
C LEU A 8 -24.86 -13.62 -21.57
N ILE A 9 -26.02 -12.98 -21.62
CA ILE A 9 -26.61 -12.33 -20.44
C ILE A 9 -26.96 -13.37 -19.37
N GLY A 10 -27.56 -14.48 -19.77
CA GLY A 10 -27.88 -15.59 -18.85
C GLY A 10 -26.63 -16.18 -18.19
N VAL A 11 -25.55 -16.36 -18.95
CA VAL A 11 -24.24 -16.81 -18.44
C VAL A 11 -23.62 -15.75 -17.52
N ALA A 12 -23.69 -14.47 -17.89
CA ALA A 12 -23.16 -13.37 -17.10
C ALA A 12 -23.85 -13.28 -15.72
N PHE A 13 -25.18 -13.32 -15.67
CA PHE A 13 -25.90 -13.36 -14.39
C PHE A 13 -25.68 -14.67 -13.65
N GLY A 14 -25.73 -15.81 -14.35
CA GLY A 14 -25.53 -17.14 -13.77
C GLY A 14 -24.12 -17.36 -13.19
N GLY A 15 -23.11 -16.68 -13.71
CA GLY A 15 -21.74 -16.71 -13.18
C GLY A 15 -21.49 -15.65 -12.09
N LEU A 16 -22.05 -14.45 -12.22
CA LEU A 16 -21.86 -13.38 -11.25
C LEU A 16 -22.58 -13.64 -9.93
N LEU A 17 -23.82 -14.14 -9.97
CA LEU A 17 -24.62 -14.34 -8.74
C LEU A 17 -23.94 -15.33 -7.77
N PRO A 18 -23.45 -16.51 -8.19
CA PRO A 18 -22.70 -17.39 -7.30
C PRO A 18 -21.47 -16.71 -6.70
N LEU A 19 -20.74 -15.88 -7.47
CA LEU A 19 -19.58 -15.15 -6.97
C LEU A 19 -19.94 -14.07 -5.94
N LEU A 20 -21.08 -13.41 -6.11
CA LEU A 20 -21.59 -12.42 -5.15
C LEU A 20 -22.11 -13.07 -3.86
N PHE A 21 -22.72 -14.26 -3.95
CA PHE A 21 -23.28 -14.95 -2.78
C PHE A 21 -22.30 -15.87 -2.06
N HIS A 22 -21.25 -16.34 -2.74
CA HIS A 22 -20.28 -17.23 -2.13
C HIS A 22 -19.36 -16.46 -1.15
N PRO A 23 -19.25 -16.88 0.13
CA PRO A 23 -18.55 -16.11 1.17
C PRO A 23 -17.10 -15.76 0.84
N ALA A 24 -16.39 -16.67 0.16
CA ALA A 24 -14.98 -16.47 -0.16
C ALA A 24 -14.74 -15.41 -1.26
N SER A 25 -15.66 -15.28 -2.21
CA SER A 25 -15.53 -14.35 -3.36
C SER A 25 -16.23 -13.03 -3.10
N ARG A 26 -17.33 -13.05 -2.32
CA ARG A 26 -18.13 -11.86 -2.00
C ARG A 26 -17.28 -10.68 -1.55
N ASN A 27 -16.28 -10.91 -0.70
CA ASN A 27 -15.43 -9.85 -0.17
C ASN A 27 -14.61 -9.10 -1.24
N TYR A 28 -14.35 -9.70 -2.41
CA TYR A 28 -13.65 -9.06 -3.54
C TYR A 28 -14.58 -8.19 -4.40
N PHE A 29 -15.87 -8.50 -4.41
CA PHE A 29 -16.89 -7.70 -5.10
C PHE A 29 -17.44 -6.58 -4.20
N ASP A 30 -17.58 -6.85 -2.91
CA ASP A 30 -18.06 -5.91 -1.90
C ASP A 30 -16.97 -4.93 -1.41
N ALA A 31 -15.69 -5.19 -1.73
CA ALA A 31 -14.55 -4.40 -1.25
C ALA A 31 -14.69 -2.89 -1.47
N ILE A 32 -15.29 -2.49 -2.60
CA ILE A 32 -15.42 -1.09 -3.01
C ILE A 32 -16.50 -0.35 -2.23
N TRP A 33 -17.52 -1.06 -1.73
CA TRP A 33 -18.67 -0.45 -1.05
C TRP A 33 -18.41 -0.13 0.41
N ARG A 34 -17.26 -0.55 0.95
CA ARG A 34 -16.97 -0.41 2.37
C ARG A 34 -16.51 1.02 2.70
N PRO A 35 -16.92 1.57 3.86
CA PRO A 35 -16.55 2.94 4.22
C PRO A 35 -15.03 3.09 4.28
N ARG A 36 -14.51 4.17 3.66
CA ARG A 36 -13.06 4.46 3.63
C ARG A 36 -12.43 4.51 5.03
N ASN A 37 -13.18 5.05 6.00
CA ASN A 37 -12.70 5.29 7.36
C ASN A 37 -12.99 4.13 8.32
N ALA A 38 -13.58 3.01 7.87
CA ALA A 38 -13.93 1.90 8.76
C ALA A 38 -12.70 1.23 9.42
N TYR A 39 -11.50 1.49 8.88
CA TYR A 39 -10.27 0.79 9.24
C TYR A 39 -9.18 1.69 9.83
N SER A 40 -9.36 3.02 9.81
CA SER A 40 -8.40 3.98 10.39
C SER A 40 -8.27 3.86 11.92
N SER A 41 -9.18 3.13 12.57
CA SER A 41 -9.10 2.89 14.02
C SER A 41 -8.11 1.79 14.41
N ILE A 42 -7.53 1.05 13.45
CA ILE A 42 -6.50 0.04 13.76
C ILE A 42 -5.17 0.76 13.74
N ARG A 43 -4.68 1.10 14.94
CA ARG A 43 -3.39 1.76 15.14
C ARG A 43 -2.26 0.79 14.82
N LEU A 44 -1.38 1.17 13.90
CA LEU A 44 -0.10 0.49 13.66
C LEU A 44 0.97 1.09 14.58
N PRO A 45 2.11 0.39 14.79
CA PRO A 45 3.23 0.92 15.56
C PRO A 45 3.60 2.35 15.15
N ALA A 46 3.82 2.58 13.85
CA ALA A 46 4.17 3.89 13.28
C ALA A 46 3.08 4.98 13.36
N ASP A 47 1.82 4.63 13.67
CA ASP A 47 0.71 5.59 13.73
C ASP A 47 0.57 6.23 15.14
N ASN A 48 1.42 5.89 16.12
CA ASN A 48 1.23 6.23 17.55
C ASN A 48 2.05 7.43 18.04
N SER A 49 2.63 8.25 17.16
CA SER A 49 3.54 9.34 17.52
C SER A 49 2.97 10.39 18.50
N GLY A 50 1.64 10.45 18.71
CA GLY A 50 1.00 11.51 19.50
C GLY A 50 0.54 11.20 20.93
N HIS A 51 0.43 9.93 21.39
CA HIS A 51 -0.10 9.61 22.73
C HIS A 51 0.68 8.45 23.40
N MET A 52 1.29 8.72 24.56
CA MET A 52 2.15 7.77 25.29
C MET A 52 1.41 6.92 26.34
N ASP A 53 0.11 6.65 26.17
CA ASP A 53 -0.60 5.75 27.10
C ASP A 53 -1.32 4.63 26.34
N PRO A 54 -0.61 3.56 25.95
CA PRO A 54 -1.23 2.34 25.46
C PRO A 54 -1.88 1.49 26.58
N GLY A 55 -1.94 1.97 27.83
CA GLY A 55 -2.46 1.25 29.00
C GLY A 55 -1.39 0.43 29.73
N GLN A 56 -1.73 -0.22 30.87
CA GLN A 56 -0.74 -0.99 31.64
C GLN A 56 -0.23 -2.22 30.86
N PRO A 57 1.10 -2.38 30.67
CA PRO A 57 1.66 -3.50 29.94
C PRO A 57 1.59 -4.79 30.76
N ASN A 58 0.79 -5.75 30.28
CA ASN A 58 0.63 -7.03 30.97
C ASN A 58 1.58 -8.10 30.39
N THR A 59 1.85 -8.01 29.09
CA THR A 59 2.69 -8.96 28.35
C THR A 59 4.01 -8.32 27.89
N VAL A 60 4.95 -9.15 27.45
CA VAL A 60 6.21 -8.68 26.84
C VAL A 60 5.93 -7.92 25.54
N ASP A 61 4.94 -8.36 24.76
CA ASP A 61 4.50 -7.67 23.55
C ASP A 61 3.95 -6.27 23.89
N ASP A 62 3.11 -6.13 24.92
CA ASP A 62 2.61 -4.81 25.33
C ASP A 62 3.77 -3.89 25.74
N ALA A 63 4.79 -4.42 26.42
CA ALA A 63 5.98 -3.67 26.79
C ALA A 63 6.83 -3.27 25.57
N SER A 64 6.90 -4.13 24.54
CA SER A 64 7.53 -3.79 23.25
C SER A 64 6.80 -2.62 22.58
N LEU A 65 5.47 -2.60 22.62
CA LEU A 65 4.68 -1.51 22.04
C LEU A 65 4.95 -0.20 22.80
N TRP A 66 4.99 -0.24 24.13
CA TRP A 66 5.40 0.89 24.96
C TRP A 66 6.77 1.43 24.57
N ALA A 67 7.76 0.53 24.43
CA ALA A 67 9.12 0.91 24.05
C ALA A 67 9.15 1.56 22.67
N LEU A 68 8.43 1.03 21.69
CA LEU A 68 8.35 1.58 20.33
C LEU A 68 7.74 2.98 20.32
N ILE A 69 6.59 3.18 20.98
CA ILE A 69 5.93 4.49 21.08
C ILE A 69 6.86 5.51 21.74
N ALA A 70 7.56 5.11 22.81
CA ALA A 70 8.52 5.96 23.49
C ALA A 70 9.70 6.32 22.58
N MET A 71 10.20 5.38 21.75
CA MET A 71 11.28 5.65 20.80
C MET A 71 10.87 6.59 19.67
N GLU A 72 9.69 6.38 19.07
CA GLU A 72 9.16 7.28 18.03
C GLU A 72 9.02 8.71 18.56
N ARG A 73 8.49 8.86 19.78
CA ARG A 73 8.34 10.17 20.40
C ARG A 73 9.66 10.78 20.83
N LEU A 74 10.61 9.98 21.31
CA LEU A 74 11.96 10.43 21.64
C LEU A 74 12.68 10.98 20.39
N GLU A 75 12.47 10.36 19.23
CA GLU A 75 13.05 10.79 17.96
C GLU A 75 12.43 12.09 17.44
N SER A 76 11.11 12.26 17.55
CA SER A 76 10.39 13.41 16.98
C SER A 76 10.34 14.65 17.91
N GLU A 77 9.95 14.46 19.17
CA GLU A 77 9.62 15.54 20.10
C GLU A 77 10.51 15.53 21.36
N GLY A 78 11.17 14.40 21.64
CA GLY A 78 11.83 14.13 22.89
C GLY A 78 10.87 13.58 23.96
N LEU A 79 11.44 13.12 25.08
CA LEU A 79 10.67 12.62 26.23
C LEU A 79 10.94 13.47 27.47
N SER A 80 9.89 13.70 28.28
CA SER A 80 10.06 14.29 29.60
C SER A 80 10.74 13.31 30.58
N PRO A 81 11.35 13.79 31.67
CA PRO A 81 12.03 12.91 32.64
C PRO A 81 11.10 11.85 33.27
N ASP A 82 9.84 12.19 33.54
CA ASP A 82 8.86 11.25 34.10
C ASP A 82 8.46 10.17 33.10
N GLU A 83 8.36 10.53 31.83
CA GLU A 83 8.10 9.59 30.74
C GLU A 83 9.29 8.64 30.53
N ILE A 84 10.52 9.14 30.58
CA ILE A 84 11.73 8.30 30.52
C ILE A 84 11.74 7.31 31.69
N LYS A 85 11.47 7.79 32.92
CA LYS A 85 11.44 6.95 34.12
C LYS A 85 10.36 5.87 34.02
N THR A 86 9.18 6.21 33.52
CA THR A 86 8.06 5.28 33.33
C THR A 86 8.41 4.23 32.28
N THR A 87 8.95 4.66 31.15
CA THR A 87 9.39 3.78 30.06
C THR A 87 10.49 2.83 30.52
N LEU A 88 11.50 3.33 31.26
CA LEU A 88 12.55 2.50 31.84
C LEU A 88 11.98 1.46 32.81
N ALA A 89 11.00 1.81 33.65
CA ALA A 89 10.39 0.84 34.56
C ALA A 89 9.68 -0.30 33.82
N VAL A 90 8.97 0.01 32.73
CA VAL A 90 8.32 -0.97 31.85
C VAL A 90 9.36 -1.87 31.18
N ILE A 91 10.39 -1.27 30.58
CA ILE A 91 11.43 -2.02 29.85
C ILE A 91 12.24 -2.91 30.81
N SER A 92 12.66 -2.39 31.96
CA SER A 92 13.38 -3.20 32.95
C SER A 92 12.53 -4.37 33.47
N ALA A 93 11.20 -4.22 33.57
CA ALA A 93 10.31 -5.31 33.93
C ALA A 93 10.20 -6.37 32.81
N ALA A 94 10.19 -5.93 31.55
CA ALA A 94 10.20 -6.80 30.37
C ALA A 94 11.53 -7.55 30.23
N GLU A 95 12.67 -6.87 30.41
CA GLU A 95 14.02 -7.47 30.40
C GLU A 95 14.12 -8.63 31.40
N LYS A 96 13.56 -8.49 32.61
CA LYS A 96 13.56 -9.56 33.61
C LYS A 96 12.77 -10.80 33.16
N ARG A 97 11.73 -10.61 32.35
CA ARG A 97 10.92 -11.71 31.78
C ARG A 97 11.55 -12.29 30.52
N ASP A 98 12.39 -11.51 29.84
CA ASP A 98 13.04 -11.86 28.58
C ASP A 98 14.53 -11.46 28.59
N MET A 99 15.31 -12.11 29.44
CA MET A 99 16.70 -11.74 29.73
C MET A 99 17.67 -12.01 28.57
N GLU A 100 17.32 -12.86 27.61
CA GLU A 100 18.19 -13.22 26.49
C GLU A 100 18.03 -12.29 25.28
N ASN A 101 17.05 -11.38 25.33
CA ASN A 101 16.75 -10.45 24.24
C ASN A 101 17.56 -9.16 24.39
N GLY A 102 18.46 -8.91 23.43
CA GLY A 102 19.30 -7.72 23.38
C GLY A 102 18.55 -6.42 23.11
N TYR A 103 17.29 -6.48 22.64
CA TYR A 103 16.46 -5.30 22.40
C TYR A 103 16.32 -4.44 23.67
N TRP A 104 15.97 -5.05 24.81
CA TRP A 104 15.71 -4.32 26.05
C TRP A 104 16.92 -3.51 26.56
N PRO A 105 18.09 -4.12 26.80
CA PRO A 105 19.25 -3.36 27.27
C PRO A 105 19.76 -2.33 26.24
N GLN A 106 19.52 -2.52 24.93
CA GLN A 106 19.85 -1.50 23.93
C GLN A 106 18.96 -0.26 24.06
N ILE A 107 17.64 -0.43 24.24
CA ILE A 107 16.73 0.70 24.45
C ILE A 107 16.98 1.38 25.81
N GLU A 108 17.25 0.61 26.86
CA GLU A 108 17.63 1.19 28.15
C GLU A 108 18.92 2.02 28.05
N ALA A 109 19.90 1.58 27.25
CA ALA A 109 21.11 2.36 27.03
C ALA A 109 20.80 3.73 26.40
N VAL A 110 19.93 3.76 25.38
CA VAL A 110 19.45 5.00 24.74
C VAL A 110 18.72 5.91 25.76
N LEU A 111 17.82 5.35 26.56
CA LEU A 111 17.03 6.11 27.54
C LEU A 111 17.88 6.64 28.69
N TYR A 112 18.76 5.81 29.28
CA TYR A 112 19.70 6.27 30.31
C TYR A 112 20.64 7.34 29.78
N TRP A 113 21.04 7.26 28.52
CA TRP A 113 21.82 8.31 27.88
C TRP A 113 21.03 9.62 27.76
N SER A 114 19.78 9.54 27.30
CA SER A 114 18.86 10.69 27.23
C SER A 114 18.67 11.36 28.60
N ASP A 115 18.57 10.56 29.66
CA ASP A 115 18.49 11.00 31.06
C ASP A 115 19.85 11.38 31.69
N ARG A 116 20.91 11.55 30.87
CA ARG A 116 22.26 11.94 31.29
C ARG A 116 22.94 10.96 32.27
N GLN A 117 22.46 9.73 32.38
CA GLN A 117 23.04 8.66 33.21
C GLN A 117 24.04 7.82 32.41
N GLN A 118 25.14 8.45 31.98
CA GLN A 118 26.12 7.86 31.05
C GLN A 118 26.67 6.49 31.49
N LYS A 119 27.01 6.34 32.78
CA LYS A 119 27.55 5.09 33.31
C LYS A 119 26.57 3.93 33.15
N LYS A 120 25.29 4.14 33.49
CA LYS A 120 24.25 3.13 33.33
C LYS A 120 23.98 2.82 31.86
N ALA A 121 24.03 3.83 31.00
CA ALA A 121 23.88 3.63 29.56
C ALA A 121 24.95 2.66 29.01
N LEU A 122 26.22 2.85 29.40
CA LEU A 122 27.31 1.97 29.00
C LEU A 122 27.21 0.56 29.61
N GLU A 123 26.80 0.45 30.88
CA GLU A 123 26.55 -0.85 31.53
C GLU A 123 25.46 -1.64 30.79
N LYS A 124 24.37 -0.98 30.38
CA LYS A 124 23.31 -1.60 29.59
C LYS A 124 23.77 -1.94 28.17
N TRP A 125 24.57 -1.09 27.54
CA TRP A 125 25.17 -1.40 26.23
C TRP A 125 26.07 -2.65 26.27
N GLN A 126 26.89 -2.78 27.33
CA GLN A 126 27.71 -3.96 27.57
C GLN A 126 26.85 -5.20 27.80
N ARG A 127 25.77 -5.07 28.59
CA ARG A 127 24.84 -6.16 28.85
C ARG A 127 24.14 -6.66 27.58
N ALA A 128 23.79 -5.75 26.67
CA ALA A 128 23.17 -6.10 25.40
C ALA A 128 24.07 -6.99 24.53
N ALA A 129 25.38 -6.75 24.54
CA ALA A 129 26.34 -7.48 23.72
C ALA A 129 26.49 -8.96 24.14
N THR A 130 26.02 -9.33 25.33
CA THR A 130 26.03 -10.71 25.83
C THR A 130 24.70 -11.44 25.65
N CYS A 131 23.68 -10.77 25.11
CA CYS A 131 22.40 -11.39 24.79
C CYS A 131 22.49 -12.34 23.59
N LEU A 132 21.54 -13.28 23.49
CA LEU A 132 21.56 -14.36 22.50
C LEU A 132 20.69 -14.07 21.28
N ARG A 133 19.66 -13.24 21.43
CA ARG A 133 18.70 -12.90 20.37
C ARG A 133 18.34 -11.44 20.39
N TRP A 134 17.71 -10.97 19.32
CA TRP A 134 17.11 -9.63 19.26
C TRP A 134 15.69 -9.72 18.69
N ASN A 135 14.71 -9.13 19.37
CA ASN A 135 13.33 -9.08 18.91
C ASN A 135 12.63 -7.85 19.50
N ASP A 136 12.15 -6.97 18.64
CA ASP A 136 11.40 -5.77 18.99
C ASP A 136 9.89 -6.01 19.14
N GLY A 137 9.41 -7.24 18.89
CA GLY A 137 7.99 -7.61 19.01
C GLY A 137 7.11 -7.14 17.85
N GLN A 138 7.63 -6.35 16.90
CA GLN A 138 6.82 -5.71 15.87
C GLN A 138 6.13 -6.71 14.94
N SER A 139 6.83 -7.78 14.51
CA SER A 139 6.24 -8.77 13.58
C SER A 139 4.95 -9.37 14.14
N THR A 140 4.93 -9.73 15.43
CA THR A 140 3.74 -10.29 16.10
C THR A 140 2.59 -9.29 16.10
N MET A 141 2.86 -8.03 16.45
CA MET A 141 1.86 -6.97 16.48
C MET A 141 1.27 -6.68 15.10
N LEU A 142 2.11 -6.61 14.08
CA LEU A 142 1.69 -6.34 12.71
C LEU A 142 0.82 -7.48 12.16
N ILE A 143 1.17 -8.74 12.43
CA ILE A 143 0.33 -9.89 12.06
C ILE A 143 -1.01 -9.85 12.80
N GLN A 144 -1.01 -9.56 14.10
CA GLN A 144 -2.27 -9.40 14.86
C GLN A 144 -3.11 -8.24 14.33
N ALA A 145 -2.49 -7.13 13.90
CA ALA A 145 -3.18 -6.01 13.28
C ALA A 145 -3.80 -6.40 11.92
N ALA A 146 -3.09 -7.17 11.10
CA ALA A 146 -3.61 -7.73 9.85
C ALA A 146 -4.79 -8.69 10.10
N ASP A 147 -4.71 -9.54 11.13
CA ASP A 147 -5.81 -10.44 11.51
C ASP A 147 -7.03 -9.66 12.03
N LYS A 148 -6.82 -8.55 12.77
CA LYS A 148 -7.89 -7.64 13.18
C LYS A 148 -8.55 -6.98 11.96
N LEU A 149 -7.76 -6.55 10.96
CA LEU A 149 -8.27 -6.04 9.69
C LEU A 149 -9.10 -7.13 8.98
N ALA A 150 -8.56 -8.34 8.85
CA ALA A 150 -9.23 -9.48 8.22
C ALA A 150 -10.58 -9.81 8.87
N LYS A 151 -10.67 -9.75 10.21
CA LYS A 151 -11.93 -9.96 10.94
C LYS A 151 -12.95 -8.87 10.63
N ARG A 152 -12.54 -7.59 10.59
CA ARG A 152 -13.44 -6.48 10.26
C ARG A 152 -13.91 -6.53 8.81
N THR A 153 -13.05 -6.98 7.91
CA THR A 153 -13.37 -7.14 6.49
C THR A 153 -14.07 -8.46 6.18
N GLY A 154 -14.24 -9.37 7.15
CA GLY A 154 -14.87 -10.68 6.94
C GLY A 154 -14.08 -11.64 6.03
N ALA A 155 -12.86 -11.29 5.62
CA ALA A 155 -11.93 -12.16 4.91
C ALA A 155 -10.50 -11.63 5.02
N ARG A 156 -9.56 -12.57 5.03
CA ARG A 156 -8.13 -12.28 4.89
C ARG A 156 -7.82 -12.02 3.42
N GLN A 157 -7.18 -10.90 3.15
CA GLN A 157 -6.77 -10.46 1.82
C GLN A 157 -5.34 -9.91 1.87
N SER A 158 -4.61 -10.04 0.78
CA SER A 158 -3.18 -9.68 0.74
C SER A 158 -2.91 -8.20 1.06
N TRP A 159 -3.81 -7.28 0.71
CA TRP A 159 -3.66 -5.84 0.97
C TRP A 159 -3.56 -5.48 2.46
N GLN A 160 -4.12 -6.32 3.34
CA GLN A 160 -4.05 -6.12 4.79
C GLN A 160 -2.63 -6.33 5.30
N LEU A 161 -1.93 -7.33 4.73
CA LEU A 161 -0.52 -7.60 5.02
C LEU A 161 0.36 -6.51 4.41
N ALA A 162 0.05 -6.06 3.19
CA ALA A 162 0.73 -4.93 2.57
C ALA A 162 0.61 -3.65 3.43
N ARG A 163 -0.58 -3.35 3.96
CA ARG A 163 -0.78 -2.20 4.86
C ARG A 163 0.10 -2.27 6.10
N VAL A 164 0.12 -3.43 6.79
CA VAL A 164 0.89 -3.54 8.05
C VAL A 164 2.40 -3.60 7.80
N TYR A 165 2.86 -4.09 6.64
CA TYR A 165 4.28 -4.09 6.28
C TYR A 165 4.89 -2.69 6.38
N PHE A 166 4.22 -1.69 5.78
CA PHE A 166 4.66 -0.29 5.84
C PHE A 166 4.42 0.39 7.20
N GLY A 167 3.72 -0.27 8.13
CA GLY A 167 3.51 0.22 9.50
C GLY A 167 4.63 -0.14 10.47
N ARG A 168 5.70 -0.80 10.00
CA ARG A 168 6.86 -1.16 10.83
C ARG A 168 7.71 0.08 11.10
N SER A 169 7.98 0.32 12.38
CA SER A 169 8.81 1.42 12.85
C SER A 169 10.29 1.08 12.80
N VAL A 170 11.11 2.04 12.38
CA VAL A 170 12.58 1.97 12.43
C VAL A 170 13.18 2.88 13.51
N ALA A 171 12.36 3.72 14.16
CA ALA A 171 12.79 4.74 15.12
C ALA A 171 13.69 4.20 16.24
N ALA A 172 13.30 3.06 16.81
CA ALA A 172 14.06 2.41 17.88
C ALA A 172 15.49 2.07 17.43
N VAL A 173 15.66 1.59 16.21
CA VAL A 173 16.96 1.16 15.69
C VAL A 173 17.78 2.35 15.19
N ASP A 174 17.13 3.38 14.64
CA ASP A 174 17.79 4.63 14.25
C ASP A 174 18.35 5.38 15.49
N LEU A 175 17.63 5.33 16.62
CA LEU A 175 18.12 5.84 17.91
C LEU A 175 19.26 4.98 18.48
N ILE A 176 19.19 3.65 18.36
CA ILE A 176 20.27 2.74 18.76
C ILE A 176 21.54 3.00 17.94
N GLU A 177 21.42 3.14 16.62
CA GLU A 177 22.51 3.48 15.71
C GLU A 177 23.12 4.84 16.09
N SER A 178 22.29 5.86 16.27
CA SER A 178 22.72 7.20 16.69
C SER A 178 23.46 7.19 18.03
N PHE A 179 23.00 6.36 18.99
CA PHE A 179 23.68 6.17 20.27
C PHE A 179 25.03 5.46 20.09
N ALA A 180 25.07 4.38 19.30
CA ALA A 180 26.29 3.65 19.00
C ALA A 180 27.35 4.57 18.37
N GLU A 181 27.00 5.31 17.32
CA GLU A 181 27.92 6.21 16.63
C GLU A 181 28.40 7.36 17.52
N ARG A 182 27.47 8.21 17.98
CA ARG A 182 27.83 9.49 18.58
C ARG A 182 28.36 9.36 20.00
N ARG A 183 28.02 8.27 20.70
CA ARG A 183 28.24 8.15 22.15
C ARG A 183 29.18 7.01 22.50
N VAL A 184 29.07 5.88 21.82
CA VAL A 184 29.92 4.73 22.11
C VAL A 184 31.20 4.78 21.29
N LEU A 185 31.11 4.96 19.98
CA LEU A 185 32.28 4.97 19.10
C LEU A 185 33.10 6.25 19.27
N ASP A 186 32.45 7.42 19.30
CA ASP A 186 33.11 8.72 19.56
C ASP A 186 33.50 8.97 21.03
N GLY A 187 33.20 8.01 21.92
CA GLY A 187 33.51 8.11 23.34
C GLY A 187 35.02 8.12 23.65
N VAL A 188 35.42 8.85 24.69
CA VAL A 188 36.79 8.82 25.23
C VAL A 188 36.85 7.82 26.38
N TYR A 189 37.66 6.78 26.21
CA TYR A 189 37.85 5.73 27.22
C TYR A 189 39.23 5.82 27.90
N PRO A 190 39.38 5.28 29.12
CA PRO A 190 40.61 5.44 29.90
C PRO A 190 41.85 4.82 29.24
N THR A 191 41.68 3.81 28.40
CA THR A 191 42.77 3.09 27.72
C THR A 191 42.38 2.74 26.29
N GLU A 192 43.37 2.57 25.43
CA GLU A 192 43.17 2.10 24.05
C GLU A 192 42.49 0.71 24.02
N THR A 193 42.87 -0.20 24.93
CA THR A 193 42.23 -1.50 25.09
C THR A 193 40.75 -1.37 25.47
N ALA A 194 40.38 -0.41 26.32
CA ALA A 194 38.98 -0.15 26.65
C ALA A 194 38.19 0.37 25.43
N THR A 195 38.80 1.24 24.63
CA THR A 195 38.22 1.70 23.35
C THR A 195 37.99 0.54 22.40
N LEU A 196 39.00 -0.31 22.18
CA LEU A 196 38.90 -1.50 21.32
C LEU A 196 37.82 -2.46 21.81
N ARG A 197 37.71 -2.67 23.12
CA ARG A 197 36.67 -3.51 23.72
C ARG A 197 35.27 -2.94 23.51
N MET A 198 35.09 -1.63 23.65
CA MET A 198 33.79 -0.99 23.40
C MET A 198 33.39 -1.02 21.93
N ARG A 199 34.35 -0.88 21.02
CA ARG A 199 34.14 -1.10 19.57
C ARG A 199 33.71 -2.54 19.30
N TYR A 200 34.39 -3.53 19.88
CA TYR A 200 34.00 -4.94 19.77
C TYR A 200 32.58 -5.21 20.30
N LEU A 201 32.21 -4.67 21.47
CA LEU A 201 30.85 -4.82 22.01
C LEU A 201 29.79 -4.15 21.12
N THR A 202 30.13 -3.02 20.51
CA THR A 202 29.27 -2.34 19.54
C THR A 202 29.07 -3.19 18.29
N LEU A 203 30.12 -3.85 17.81
CA LEU A 203 30.02 -4.83 16.73
C LEU A 203 29.09 -5.99 17.09
N LEU A 204 29.18 -6.52 18.32
CA LEU A 204 28.28 -7.59 18.79
C LEU A 204 26.82 -7.14 18.80
N ASN A 205 26.55 -5.93 19.31
CA ASN A 205 25.21 -5.34 19.33
C ASN A 205 24.64 -5.13 17.92
N GLY A 206 25.44 -4.58 17.00
CA GLY A 206 25.05 -4.42 15.60
C GLY A 206 24.76 -5.77 14.93
N ASN A 207 25.60 -6.78 15.19
CA ASN A 207 25.40 -8.12 14.65
C ASN A 207 24.13 -8.80 15.18
N LEU A 208 23.76 -8.58 16.45
CA LEU A 208 22.49 -9.06 17.00
C LEU A 208 21.30 -8.46 16.25
N ILE A 209 21.31 -7.14 16.00
CA ILE A 209 20.26 -6.46 15.23
C ILE A 209 20.23 -6.98 13.79
N ARG A 210 21.39 -7.12 13.14
CA ARG A 210 21.48 -7.62 11.77
C ARG A 210 20.89 -9.03 11.64
N GLN A 211 21.30 -9.95 12.52
CA GLN A 211 20.95 -11.36 12.45
C GLN A 211 19.46 -11.61 12.74
N PHE A 212 18.88 -10.91 13.72
CA PHE A 212 17.53 -11.19 14.20
C PHE A 212 16.51 -10.10 13.87
N GLY A 213 16.94 -8.99 13.27
CA GLY A 213 16.07 -7.98 12.69
C GLY A 213 15.10 -8.62 11.70
N ARG A 214 13.82 -8.28 11.81
CA ARG A 214 12.74 -8.90 11.00
C ARG A 214 12.36 -8.10 9.76
N SER A 215 13.05 -6.99 9.52
CA SER A 215 12.97 -6.20 8.29
C SER A 215 14.35 -5.86 7.77
N TYR A 216 14.47 -5.74 6.46
CA TYR A 216 15.69 -5.31 5.79
C TYR A 216 16.20 -3.97 6.33
N ALA A 217 15.32 -2.98 6.52
CA ALA A 217 15.69 -1.67 7.05
C ALA A 217 16.40 -1.79 8.41
N ILE A 218 15.78 -2.49 9.37
CA ILE A 218 16.36 -2.78 10.70
C ILE A 218 17.69 -3.55 10.58
N SER A 219 17.72 -4.63 9.81
CA SER A 219 18.94 -5.45 9.67
C SER A 219 20.08 -4.67 9.00
N ASN A 220 19.76 -3.76 8.07
CA ASN A 220 20.73 -2.90 7.40
C ASN A 220 21.33 -1.87 8.35
N ARG A 221 20.55 -1.29 9.28
CA ARG A 221 21.09 -0.47 10.38
C ARG A 221 22.02 -1.27 11.28
N GLY A 222 21.65 -2.51 11.62
CA GLY A 222 22.53 -3.42 12.34
C GLY A 222 23.86 -3.67 11.61
N ALA A 223 23.81 -3.85 10.29
CA ALA A 223 24.99 -3.99 9.45
C ALA A 223 25.85 -2.71 9.40
N GLU A 224 25.24 -1.53 9.39
CA GLU A 224 25.96 -0.24 9.48
C GLU A 224 26.67 -0.11 10.83
N ILE A 225 26.01 -0.45 11.95
CA ILE A 225 26.64 -0.44 13.29
C ILE A 225 27.87 -1.37 13.31
N VAL A 226 27.78 -2.56 12.71
CA VAL A 226 28.93 -3.49 12.57
C VAL A 226 30.06 -2.85 11.77
N ARG A 227 29.75 -2.25 10.62
CA ARG A 227 30.74 -1.61 9.75
C ARG A 227 31.42 -0.43 10.45
N ARG A 228 30.65 0.43 11.11
CA ARG A 228 31.13 1.59 11.88
C ARG A 228 32.01 1.18 13.05
N ALA A 229 31.65 0.11 13.77
CA ALA A 229 32.49 -0.41 14.86
C ALA A 229 33.90 -0.83 14.38
N CYS A 230 34.03 -1.34 13.15
CA CYS A 230 35.31 -1.71 12.55
C CYS A 230 36.11 -0.53 11.97
N GLN A 231 35.52 0.67 11.91
CA GLN A 231 36.15 1.86 11.32
C GLN A 231 36.73 2.79 12.40
N PRO A 232 37.71 3.64 12.06
CA PRO A 232 38.18 4.68 12.96
C PRO A 232 37.06 5.71 13.22
N ASN A 233 37.05 6.31 14.41
CA ASN A 233 36.04 7.28 14.85
C ASN A 233 35.85 8.46 13.87
N ARG A 234 36.90 8.83 13.14
CA ARG A 234 36.85 9.86 12.11
C ARG A 234 37.29 9.27 10.78
N LEU A 235 36.32 9.01 9.93
CA LEU A 235 36.58 8.66 8.55
C LEU A 235 36.88 9.93 7.73
N PRO A 236 37.92 9.91 6.88
CA PRO A 236 38.07 10.92 5.85
C PRO A 236 36.83 10.97 4.93
N LEU A 237 36.45 12.17 4.47
CA LEU A 237 35.31 12.36 3.58
C LEU A 237 35.44 11.56 2.27
N ASP A 238 36.67 11.30 1.81
CA ASP A 238 36.98 10.59 0.57
C ASP A 238 37.30 9.09 0.78
N THR A 239 36.69 8.44 1.77
CA THR A 239 36.98 7.03 2.06
C THR A 239 36.48 6.11 0.95
N THR A 240 37.41 5.46 0.24
CA THR A 240 37.14 4.46 -0.81
C THR A 240 36.76 3.10 -0.21
N PRO A 241 36.04 2.23 -0.94
CA PRO A 241 35.75 0.84 -0.52
C PRO A 241 36.99 0.05 -0.05
N ARG A 242 38.13 0.26 -0.72
CA ARG A 242 39.40 -0.37 -0.36
C ARG A 242 39.95 0.13 0.99
N GLN A 243 39.74 1.40 1.31
CA GLN A 243 40.14 1.96 2.61
C GLN A 243 39.26 1.40 3.73
N TYR A 244 37.95 1.21 3.50
CA TYR A 244 37.08 0.53 4.46
C TYR A 244 37.56 -0.88 4.82
N LEU A 245 38.00 -1.67 3.83
CA LEU A 245 38.59 -2.98 4.07
C LEU A 245 39.92 -2.88 4.84
N THR A 246 40.71 -1.84 4.58
CA THR A 246 41.98 -1.63 5.28
C THR A 246 41.74 -1.32 6.76
N TYR A 247 40.75 -0.47 7.06
CA TYR A 247 40.40 -0.10 8.43
C TYR A 247 39.85 -1.28 9.23
N SER A 248 39.01 -2.13 8.64
CA SER A 248 38.51 -3.33 9.33
C SER A 248 39.65 -4.31 9.63
N LEU A 249 40.57 -4.55 8.68
CA LEU A 249 41.76 -5.36 8.93
C LEU A 249 42.67 -4.77 10.03
N GLN A 250 42.82 -3.45 10.07
CA GLN A 250 43.55 -2.76 11.13
C GLN A 250 42.89 -3.00 12.49
N PHE A 251 41.57 -2.80 12.61
CA PHE A 251 40.84 -3.07 13.84
C PHE A 251 41.03 -4.49 14.36
N PHE A 252 40.98 -5.50 13.49
CA PHE A 252 41.21 -6.90 13.90
C PHE A 252 42.66 -7.14 14.38
N ASN A 253 43.63 -6.49 13.74
CA ASN A 253 45.02 -6.55 14.16
C ASN A 253 45.23 -5.84 15.51
N ASP A 254 44.61 -4.69 15.72
CA ASP A 254 44.70 -3.91 16.97
C ASP A 254 44.12 -4.71 18.14
N LEU A 255 42.97 -5.39 17.96
CA LEU A 255 42.43 -6.32 18.96
C LEU A 255 43.44 -7.43 19.30
N ARG A 256 44.07 -8.03 18.28
CA ARG A 256 45.06 -9.10 18.48
C ARG A 256 46.31 -8.59 19.21
N LEU A 257 46.81 -7.41 18.86
CA LEU A 257 47.98 -6.78 19.49
C LEU A 257 47.70 -6.37 20.95
N ALA A 258 46.45 -5.99 21.26
CA ALA A 258 46.00 -5.70 22.61
C ALA A 258 45.75 -6.96 23.48
N GLY A 259 46.03 -8.17 22.97
CA GLY A 259 45.82 -9.44 23.68
C GLY A 259 44.41 -10.02 23.58
N LEU A 260 43.51 -9.40 22.82
CA LEU A 260 42.10 -9.80 22.64
C LEU A 260 41.96 -10.71 21.40
N ARG A 261 42.63 -11.87 21.44
CA ARG A 261 42.76 -12.76 20.27
C ARG A 261 41.44 -13.42 19.88
N GLU A 262 40.63 -13.84 20.85
CA GLU A 262 39.33 -14.46 20.58
C GLU A 262 38.34 -13.45 20.00
N GLU A 263 38.34 -12.24 20.56
CA GLU A 263 37.51 -11.13 20.09
C GLU A 263 37.89 -10.72 18.67
N SER A 264 39.18 -10.70 18.32
CA SER A 264 39.66 -10.45 16.95
C SER A 264 39.10 -11.47 15.94
N VAL A 265 39.15 -12.76 16.27
CA VAL A 265 38.61 -13.83 15.41
C VAL A 265 37.09 -13.72 15.28
N SER A 266 36.39 -13.50 16.40
CA SER A 266 34.93 -13.35 16.41
C SER A 266 34.47 -12.10 15.64
N ALA A 267 35.16 -10.97 15.83
CA ALA A 267 34.90 -9.72 15.14
C ALA A 267 35.02 -9.87 13.63
N LYS A 268 36.11 -10.51 13.17
CA LYS A 268 36.33 -10.77 11.76
C LYS A 268 35.21 -11.64 11.17
N GLN A 269 34.88 -12.74 11.83
CA GLN A 269 33.80 -13.63 11.37
C GLN A 269 32.47 -12.87 11.21
N LYS A 270 32.07 -12.09 12.21
CA LYS A 270 30.82 -11.33 12.19
C LYS A 270 30.81 -10.22 11.15
N TYR A 271 31.94 -9.58 10.92
CA TYR A 271 32.10 -8.60 9.85
C TYR A 271 31.96 -9.25 8.48
N ASP A 272 32.67 -10.36 8.23
CA ASP A 272 32.62 -11.10 6.96
C ASP A 272 31.21 -11.65 6.68
N GLU A 273 30.50 -12.15 7.70
CA GLU A 273 29.09 -12.56 7.61
C GLU A 273 28.18 -11.38 7.24
N THR A 274 28.48 -10.18 7.74
CA THR A 274 27.70 -8.96 7.47
C THR A 274 27.90 -8.48 6.04
N GLU A 275 29.14 -8.42 5.57
CA GLU A 275 29.47 -8.09 4.18
C GLU A 275 28.83 -9.10 3.21
N SER A 276 28.93 -10.40 3.53
CA SER A 276 28.31 -11.46 2.72
C SER A 276 26.79 -11.30 2.67
N TRP A 277 26.15 -11.01 3.80
CA TRP A 277 24.72 -10.75 3.87
C TRP A 277 24.32 -9.53 3.03
N GLN A 278 25.06 -8.41 3.11
CA GLN A 278 24.77 -7.22 2.32
C GLN A 278 24.96 -7.45 0.82
N ALA A 279 26.00 -8.18 0.41
CA ALA A 279 26.18 -8.58 -0.99
C ALA A 279 25.04 -9.49 -1.47
N LEU A 280 24.59 -10.41 -0.63
CA LEU A 280 23.49 -11.33 -0.92
C LEU A 280 22.11 -10.71 -0.86
N ILE A 281 21.91 -9.51 -0.30
CA ILE A 281 20.57 -8.95 -0.08
C ILE A 281 20.44 -7.56 -0.75
N GLY A 282 21.45 -6.69 -0.72
CA GLY A 282 21.35 -5.27 -1.08
C GLY A 282 21.00 -4.86 -2.53
N GLY A 283 20.89 -5.79 -3.49
CA GLY A 283 20.77 -5.47 -4.93
C GLY A 283 19.46 -4.83 -5.41
N GLU A 284 18.27 -5.25 -4.96
CA GLU A 284 16.98 -4.87 -5.61
C GLU A 284 15.75 -4.79 -4.67
N ILE A 285 15.96 -4.88 -3.35
CA ILE A 285 14.91 -5.18 -2.36
C ILE A 285 13.84 -4.09 -2.20
N GLY A 286 14.17 -2.82 -2.47
CA GLY A 286 13.21 -1.74 -2.26
C GLY A 286 11.97 -1.79 -3.15
N SER A 287 12.05 -2.46 -4.31
CA SER A 287 10.99 -2.45 -5.32
C SER A 287 9.97 -3.60 -5.18
N GLU A 288 10.39 -4.74 -4.66
CA GLU A 288 9.54 -5.94 -4.61
C GLU A 288 8.35 -5.78 -3.65
N PRO A 289 8.51 -5.38 -2.37
CA PRO A 289 7.38 -5.17 -1.46
C PRO A 289 6.41 -4.12 -1.98
N ARG A 290 6.92 -3.09 -2.66
CA ARG A 290 6.11 -2.06 -3.32
C ARG A 290 5.26 -2.65 -4.46
N ASN A 291 5.86 -3.45 -5.33
CA ASN A 291 5.14 -4.13 -6.42
C ASN A 291 4.09 -5.11 -5.90
N LEU A 292 4.43 -5.89 -4.88
CA LEU A 292 3.49 -6.80 -4.22
C LEU A 292 2.33 -6.03 -3.58
N ALA A 293 2.60 -4.87 -2.98
CA ALA A 293 1.57 -3.99 -2.43
C ALA A 293 0.65 -3.41 -3.52
N TYR A 294 1.17 -2.97 -4.67
CA TYR A 294 0.33 -2.55 -5.80
C TYR A 294 -0.58 -3.68 -6.29
N LEU A 295 -0.02 -4.87 -6.49
CA LEU A 295 -0.79 -6.04 -6.92
C LEU A 295 -1.87 -6.43 -5.90
N SER A 296 -1.59 -6.28 -4.61
CA SER A 296 -2.55 -6.57 -3.53
C SER A 296 -3.80 -5.71 -3.63
N VAL A 297 -3.64 -4.43 -3.97
CA VAL A 297 -4.77 -3.50 -4.15
C VAL A 297 -5.56 -3.90 -5.39
N VAL A 298 -4.88 -4.18 -6.50
CA VAL A 298 -5.53 -4.57 -7.77
C VAL A 298 -6.32 -5.87 -7.59
N TYR A 299 -5.71 -6.93 -7.04
CA TYR A 299 -6.39 -8.22 -6.87
C TYR A 299 -7.59 -8.13 -5.91
N ALA A 300 -7.47 -7.31 -4.86
CA ALA A 300 -8.57 -7.14 -3.91
C ALA A 300 -9.80 -6.42 -4.49
N THR A 301 -9.65 -5.62 -5.55
CA THR A 301 -10.67 -4.61 -5.94
C THR A 301 -11.08 -4.68 -7.41
N LEU A 302 -10.22 -5.18 -8.30
CA LEU A 302 -10.48 -5.26 -9.74
C LEU A 302 -11.79 -5.99 -10.10
N PRO A 303 -12.13 -7.15 -9.50
CA PRO A 303 -13.37 -7.85 -9.82
C PRO A 303 -14.62 -7.01 -9.50
N GLY A 304 -14.64 -6.38 -8.33
CA GLY A 304 -15.71 -5.46 -7.94
C GLY A 304 -15.80 -4.25 -8.87
N ALA A 305 -14.66 -3.67 -9.24
CA ALA A 305 -14.61 -2.45 -10.04
C ALA A 305 -15.17 -2.68 -11.44
N LEU A 306 -14.79 -3.81 -12.05
CA LEU A 306 -15.32 -4.27 -13.33
C LEU A 306 -16.82 -4.61 -13.24
N ALA A 307 -17.26 -5.22 -12.13
CA ALA A 307 -18.68 -5.51 -11.92
C ALA A 307 -19.51 -4.22 -11.84
N LEU A 308 -19.03 -3.21 -11.11
CA LEU A 308 -19.70 -1.91 -11.03
C LEU A 308 -19.71 -1.15 -12.36
N GLY A 309 -18.59 -1.16 -13.09
CA GLY A 309 -18.53 -0.63 -14.44
C GLY A 309 -19.51 -1.34 -15.38
N GLY A 310 -19.60 -2.67 -15.27
CA GLY A 310 -20.60 -3.48 -15.96
C GLY A 310 -22.03 -3.05 -15.63
N LEU A 311 -22.38 -2.95 -14.35
CA LEU A 311 -23.71 -2.52 -13.90
C LEU A 311 -24.07 -1.11 -14.41
N PHE A 312 -23.11 -0.19 -14.41
CA PHE A 312 -23.28 1.13 -15.01
C PHE A 312 -23.58 1.05 -16.51
N GLY A 313 -22.85 0.22 -17.26
CA GLY A 313 -23.18 -0.09 -18.65
C GLY A 313 -24.59 -0.67 -18.82
N GLY A 314 -25.02 -1.51 -17.87
CA GLY A 314 -26.38 -2.05 -17.81
C GLY A 314 -27.45 -0.96 -17.67
N LEU A 315 -27.20 0.05 -16.82
CA LEU A 315 -28.08 1.20 -16.67
C LEU A 315 -28.18 2.01 -17.97
N LEU A 316 -27.05 2.27 -18.65
CA LEU A 316 -27.05 2.93 -19.96
C LEU A 316 -27.82 2.14 -21.01
N TRP A 317 -27.66 0.82 -21.01
CA TRP A 317 -28.39 -0.07 -21.93
C TRP A 317 -29.90 -0.03 -21.68
N LEU A 318 -30.33 -0.07 -20.42
CA LEU A 318 -31.74 0.06 -20.04
C LEU A 318 -32.30 1.43 -20.43
N LEU A 319 -31.55 2.51 -20.17
CA LEU A 319 -31.92 3.87 -20.57
C LEU A 319 -32.14 3.97 -22.08
N GLY A 320 -31.17 3.52 -22.89
CA GLY A 320 -31.30 3.54 -24.35
C GLY A 320 -32.45 2.67 -24.85
N THR A 321 -32.69 1.52 -24.19
CA THR A 321 -33.82 0.63 -24.53
C THR A 321 -35.17 1.29 -24.20
N TRP A 322 -35.26 2.00 -23.08
CA TRP A 322 -36.45 2.74 -22.67
C TRP A 322 -36.78 3.88 -23.63
N ILE A 323 -35.78 4.69 -24.00
CA ILE A 323 -35.94 5.77 -24.99
C ILE A 323 -36.42 5.20 -26.33
N ARG A 324 -35.85 4.07 -26.76
CA ARG A 324 -36.22 3.44 -28.04
C ARG A 324 -37.63 2.85 -28.05
N ARG A 325 -38.12 2.34 -26.91
CA ARG A 325 -39.39 1.58 -26.84
C ARG A 325 -40.59 2.42 -26.48
N THR A 326 -40.39 3.57 -25.84
CA THR A 326 -41.50 4.37 -25.32
C THR A 326 -41.57 5.73 -26.02
N PRO A 327 -42.76 6.16 -26.49
CA PRO A 327 -42.92 7.48 -27.11
C PRO A 327 -42.65 8.61 -26.10
N ILE A 328 -42.92 8.36 -24.82
CA ILE A 328 -42.58 9.25 -23.70
C ILE A 328 -41.06 9.45 -23.67
N GLY A 329 -40.27 8.37 -23.68
CA GLY A 329 -38.81 8.46 -23.66
C GLY A 329 -38.24 9.27 -24.84
N GLU A 330 -38.77 9.12 -26.06
CA GLU A 330 -38.35 9.96 -27.18
C GLU A 330 -38.69 11.45 -26.94
N THR A 331 -39.88 11.75 -26.40
CA THR A 331 -40.35 13.12 -26.15
C THR A 331 -39.51 13.87 -25.10
N TRP A 332 -39.04 13.17 -24.07
CA TRP A 332 -38.17 13.76 -23.03
C TRP A 332 -36.79 14.18 -23.56
N PHE A 333 -36.28 13.49 -24.57
CA PHE A 333 -35.03 13.83 -25.26
C PHE A 333 -35.26 14.72 -26.49
N GLU A 334 -36.39 15.45 -26.50
CA GLU A 334 -36.72 16.47 -27.48
C GLU A 334 -36.87 17.85 -26.81
N SER A 335 -36.80 18.92 -27.60
CA SER A 335 -37.04 20.28 -27.10
C SER A 335 -38.49 20.44 -26.66
N PRO A 336 -38.78 21.06 -25.50
CA PRO A 336 -37.85 21.77 -24.61
C PRO A 336 -37.26 20.93 -23.46
N TYR A 337 -37.79 19.73 -23.19
CA TYR A 337 -37.48 18.92 -22.00
C TYR A 337 -36.00 18.52 -21.90
N ILE A 338 -35.30 18.41 -23.03
CA ILE A 338 -33.89 18.06 -23.04
C ILE A 338 -32.99 19.07 -22.32
N PHE A 339 -33.34 20.36 -22.29
CA PHE A 339 -32.58 21.37 -21.55
C PHE A 339 -32.71 21.18 -20.04
N PHE A 340 -33.89 20.76 -19.57
CA PHE A 340 -34.10 20.39 -18.17
C PHE A 340 -33.29 19.14 -17.80
N LEU A 341 -33.35 18.09 -18.62
CA LEU A 341 -32.53 16.88 -18.41
C LEU A 341 -31.04 17.18 -18.41
N ALA A 342 -30.57 18.04 -19.32
CA ALA A 342 -29.20 18.49 -19.36
C ALA A 342 -28.80 19.17 -18.04
N ALA A 343 -29.60 20.13 -17.55
CA ALA A 343 -29.34 20.80 -16.28
C ALA A 343 -29.28 19.83 -15.09
N VAL A 344 -30.26 18.92 -14.98
CA VAL A 344 -30.30 17.90 -13.91
C VAL A 344 -29.10 16.96 -13.99
N THR A 345 -28.73 16.52 -15.18
CA THR A 345 -27.55 15.65 -15.38
C THR A 345 -26.26 16.37 -15.01
N GLY A 346 -26.17 17.67 -15.24
CA GLY A 346 -25.03 18.51 -14.83
C GLY A 346 -24.88 18.57 -13.31
N VAL A 347 -25.98 18.82 -12.60
CA VAL A 347 -26.00 18.82 -11.13
C VAL A 347 -25.61 17.45 -10.59
N ILE A 348 -26.19 16.36 -11.13
CA ILE A 348 -25.83 14.99 -10.73
C ILE A 348 -24.34 14.73 -10.99
N CYS A 349 -23.84 15.07 -12.17
CA CYS A 349 -22.43 14.90 -12.52
C CYS A 349 -21.51 15.67 -11.57
N TRP A 350 -21.87 16.91 -11.21
CA TRP A 350 -21.12 17.68 -10.22
C TRP A 350 -21.16 17.03 -8.83
N LEU A 351 -22.30 16.53 -8.37
CA LEU A 351 -22.40 15.86 -7.06
C LEU A 351 -21.56 14.58 -6.98
N PHE A 352 -21.47 13.82 -8.09
CA PHE A 352 -20.71 12.57 -8.12
C PHE A 352 -19.22 12.76 -8.43
N THR A 353 -18.87 13.77 -9.23
CA THR A 353 -17.50 13.96 -9.70
C THR A 353 -16.81 15.16 -9.06
N GLY A 354 -17.50 16.18 -8.58
CA GLY A 354 -16.86 17.43 -8.15
C GLY A 354 -16.02 18.13 -9.24
N VAL A 355 -16.04 17.65 -10.49
CA VAL A 355 -15.27 18.17 -11.62
C VAL A 355 -16.18 19.09 -12.43
N ILE A 356 -15.85 20.37 -12.49
CA ILE A 356 -16.67 21.40 -13.16
C ILE A 356 -16.74 21.11 -14.66
N GLU A 357 -15.63 20.72 -15.28
CA GLU A 357 -15.50 20.45 -16.70
C GLU A 357 -16.44 19.32 -17.14
N ALA A 358 -16.51 18.23 -16.37
CA ALA A 358 -17.43 17.13 -16.64
C ALA A 358 -18.90 17.57 -16.46
N SER A 359 -19.16 18.36 -15.41
CA SER A 359 -20.50 18.87 -15.11
C SER A 359 -21.06 19.82 -16.16
N ILE A 360 -20.20 20.51 -16.92
CA ILE A 360 -20.60 21.39 -18.03
C ILE A 360 -20.65 20.61 -19.35
N SER A 361 -19.68 19.73 -19.59
CA SER A 361 -19.53 19.02 -20.88
C SER A 361 -20.70 18.08 -21.16
N ILE A 362 -21.16 17.29 -20.18
CA ILE A 362 -22.27 16.36 -20.37
C ILE A 362 -23.58 17.10 -20.72
N PRO A 363 -24.03 18.11 -19.94
CA PRO A 363 -25.23 18.88 -20.26
C PRO A 363 -25.15 19.57 -21.61
N LEU A 364 -23.99 20.14 -21.94
CA LEU A 364 -23.79 20.81 -23.22
C LEU A 364 -23.96 19.81 -24.38
N CYS A 365 -23.31 18.64 -24.28
CA CYS A 365 -23.44 17.58 -25.29
C CYS A 365 -24.88 17.05 -25.39
N LEU A 366 -25.60 16.95 -24.26
CA LEU A 366 -27.03 16.60 -24.27
C LEU A 366 -27.88 17.68 -24.94
N ALA A 367 -27.63 18.96 -24.67
CA ALA A 367 -28.35 20.06 -25.31
C ALA A 367 -28.16 20.08 -26.83
N PHE A 368 -27.00 19.66 -27.34
CA PHE A 368 -26.76 19.51 -28.79
C PHE A 368 -27.69 18.51 -29.48
N LEU A 369 -28.29 17.56 -28.76
CA LEU A 369 -29.30 16.65 -29.32
C LEU A 369 -30.61 17.37 -29.71
N ALA A 370 -30.82 18.61 -29.24
CA ALA A 370 -31.95 19.44 -29.67
C ALA A 370 -31.84 19.87 -31.15
N ILE A 371 -30.62 19.86 -31.72
CA ILE A 371 -30.35 20.29 -33.09
C ILE A 371 -30.76 19.18 -34.07
N ARG A 372 -31.81 19.43 -34.87
CA ARG A 372 -32.36 18.45 -35.82
C ARG A 372 -31.90 18.72 -37.26
N PRO A 373 -31.67 17.67 -38.07
CA PRO A 373 -31.49 17.85 -39.50
C PRO A 373 -32.79 18.37 -40.15
N ARG A 374 -32.66 19.25 -41.16
CA ARG A 374 -33.80 19.89 -41.86
C ARG A 374 -34.78 18.90 -42.50
N LYS A 375 -34.32 17.72 -42.89
CA LYS A 375 -35.14 16.64 -43.47
C LYS A 375 -34.83 15.34 -42.72
N VAL A 376 -35.80 14.83 -41.99
CA VAL A 376 -35.73 13.53 -41.31
C VAL A 376 -36.36 12.47 -42.22
N ARG A 377 -35.73 11.30 -42.36
CA ARG A 377 -36.30 10.17 -43.11
C ARG A 377 -37.60 9.69 -42.44
N SER A 378 -38.61 9.36 -43.25
CA SER A 378 -39.89 8.84 -42.77
C SER A 378 -39.78 7.46 -42.12
N ARG A 379 -38.79 6.66 -42.53
CA ARG A 379 -38.44 5.36 -41.92
C ARG A 379 -37.00 5.41 -41.41
N PRO A 380 -36.76 5.57 -40.10
CA PRO A 380 -35.42 5.60 -39.56
C PRO A 380 -34.76 4.21 -39.67
N SER A 381 -33.49 4.18 -40.06
CA SER A 381 -32.65 2.98 -39.91
C SER A 381 -32.09 2.95 -38.50
N TYR A 382 -32.13 1.78 -37.86
CA TYR A 382 -31.50 1.54 -36.55
C TYR A 382 -30.08 0.99 -36.67
N GLU A 383 -29.55 0.90 -37.89
CA GLU A 383 -28.20 0.44 -38.18
C GLU A 383 -27.39 1.62 -38.72
N PHE A 384 -26.53 2.18 -37.87
CA PHE A 384 -25.71 3.37 -38.17
C PHE A 384 -24.36 3.04 -38.83
N GLY A 385 -24.19 1.80 -39.31
CA GLY A 385 -22.98 1.33 -39.97
C GLY A 385 -21.85 0.95 -39.01
N PRO A 386 -20.80 0.27 -39.51
CA PRO A 386 -19.72 -0.31 -38.69
C PRO A 386 -18.85 0.74 -37.98
N THR A 387 -18.66 1.93 -38.58
CA THR A 387 -17.87 3.01 -37.97
C THR A 387 -18.47 3.46 -36.65
N PHE A 388 -19.79 3.65 -36.60
CA PHE A 388 -20.51 3.97 -35.37
C PHE A 388 -20.31 2.90 -34.28
N ILE A 389 -20.40 1.62 -34.67
CA ILE A 389 -20.21 0.49 -33.76
C ILE A 389 -18.81 0.52 -33.13
N VAL A 390 -17.78 0.67 -33.95
CA VAL A 390 -16.38 0.73 -33.50
C VAL A 390 -16.16 1.93 -32.58
N THR A 391 -16.65 3.11 -32.94
CA THR A 391 -16.55 4.31 -32.09
C THR A 391 -17.19 4.08 -30.72
N MET A 392 -18.40 3.52 -30.67
CA MET A 392 -19.10 3.24 -29.41
C MET A 392 -18.38 2.18 -28.56
N TYR A 393 -17.75 1.17 -29.17
CA TYR A 393 -16.99 0.16 -28.44
C TYR A 393 -15.68 0.70 -27.88
N VAL A 394 -14.94 1.51 -28.65
CA VAL A 394 -13.71 2.15 -28.16
C VAL A 394 -14.01 3.10 -27.00
N LEU A 395 -15.00 3.97 -27.15
CA LEU A 395 -15.43 4.87 -26.08
C LEU A 395 -15.95 4.09 -24.86
N GLY A 396 -16.73 3.02 -25.08
CA GLY A 396 -17.21 2.14 -24.01
C GLY A 396 -16.07 1.46 -23.24
N LEU A 397 -15.04 0.97 -23.94
CA LEU A 397 -13.87 0.37 -23.30
C LEU A 397 -13.12 1.40 -22.43
N LEU A 398 -12.91 2.61 -22.95
CA LEU A 398 -12.27 3.68 -22.19
C LEU A 398 -13.09 4.08 -20.96
N VAL A 399 -14.42 4.22 -21.09
CA VAL A 399 -15.32 4.47 -19.94
C VAL A 399 -15.17 3.37 -18.89
N LEU A 400 -15.17 2.09 -19.30
CA LEU A 400 -14.99 0.97 -18.38
C LEU A 400 -13.64 1.02 -17.65
N ILE A 401 -12.54 1.31 -18.36
CA ILE A 401 -11.20 1.40 -17.78
C ILE A 401 -11.15 2.53 -16.73
N PHE A 402 -11.51 3.76 -17.11
CA PHE A 402 -11.40 4.91 -16.23
C PHE A 402 -12.36 4.83 -15.03
N GLN A 403 -13.57 4.31 -15.24
CA GLN A 403 -14.50 4.05 -14.15
C GLN A 403 -13.97 2.96 -13.20
N SER A 404 -13.36 1.91 -13.72
CA SER A 404 -12.78 0.85 -12.88
C SER A 404 -11.60 1.38 -12.06
N VAL A 405 -10.71 2.17 -12.67
CA VAL A 405 -9.59 2.84 -11.97
C VAL A 405 -10.12 3.73 -10.85
N TYR A 406 -11.15 4.54 -11.11
CA TYR A 406 -11.79 5.35 -10.07
C TYR A 406 -12.26 4.50 -8.88
N TRP A 407 -12.98 3.41 -9.13
CA TRP A 407 -13.47 2.54 -8.06
C TRP A 407 -12.36 1.81 -7.29
N ILE A 408 -11.28 1.43 -7.97
CA ILE A 408 -10.08 0.87 -7.33
C ILE A 408 -9.48 1.91 -6.38
N LEU A 409 -9.25 3.14 -6.85
CA LEU A 409 -8.66 4.22 -6.05
C LEU A 409 -9.56 4.69 -4.89
N LEU A 410 -10.87 4.47 -5.01
CA LEU A 410 -11.84 4.75 -3.95
C LEU A 410 -11.83 3.71 -2.82
N SER A 411 -11.31 2.52 -3.11
CA SER A 411 -11.44 1.35 -2.24
C SER A 411 -10.64 1.51 -0.94
N PRO A 412 -11.03 0.82 0.15
CA PRO A 412 -10.24 0.80 1.38
C PRO A 412 -8.81 0.28 1.17
N ALA A 413 -8.62 -0.72 0.30
CA ALA A 413 -7.29 -1.25 0.01
C ALA A 413 -6.38 -0.16 -0.58
N ALA A 414 -6.89 0.59 -1.55
CA ALA A 414 -6.17 1.70 -2.17
C ALA A 414 -5.85 2.82 -1.16
N VAL A 415 -6.85 3.29 -0.42
CA VAL A 415 -6.69 4.38 0.55
C VAL A 415 -5.70 4.03 1.67
N GLN A 416 -5.63 2.76 2.06
CA GLN A 416 -4.77 2.33 3.16
C GLN A 416 -3.34 2.00 2.70
N VAL A 417 -3.14 1.46 1.50
CA VAL A 417 -1.84 0.96 1.04
C VAL A 417 -1.08 1.98 0.20
N LEU A 418 -1.75 2.67 -0.72
CA LEU A 418 -1.10 3.50 -1.74
C LEU A 418 -0.36 4.74 -1.22
N PRO A 419 -0.79 5.41 -0.13
CA PRO A 419 -0.01 6.53 0.43
C PRO A 419 1.41 6.13 0.82
N HIS A 420 1.64 4.86 1.15
CA HIS A 420 2.96 4.32 1.52
C HIS A 420 3.85 3.96 0.33
N LEU A 421 3.35 4.10 -0.91
CA LEU A 421 4.05 3.72 -2.14
C LEU A 421 4.54 4.93 -2.94
N ASP A 422 4.65 6.10 -2.31
CA ASP A 422 4.97 7.39 -2.93
C ASP A 422 4.00 7.78 -4.06
N TRP A 423 2.77 7.26 -4.01
CA TRP A 423 1.75 7.66 -4.97
C TRP A 423 1.16 9.02 -4.58
N ASN A 424 0.87 9.87 -5.57
CA ASN A 424 0.30 11.20 -5.32
C ASN A 424 -1.00 11.07 -4.51
N GLU A 425 -0.98 11.59 -3.27
CA GLU A 425 -2.13 11.58 -2.36
C GLU A 425 -3.35 12.26 -2.98
N GLU A 426 -3.15 13.28 -3.82
CA GLU A 426 -4.22 13.97 -4.53
C GLU A 426 -4.93 13.07 -5.55
N ALA A 427 -4.26 12.02 -6.05
CA ALA A 427 -4.85 11.05 -6.96
C ALA A 427 -5.70 9.99 -6.22
N ILE A 428 -5.36 9.69 -4.97
CA ILE A 428 -6.05 8.67 -4.17
C ILE A 428 -7.41 9.21 -3.71
N GLY A 429 -8.49 8.53 -4.11
CA GLY A 429 -9.84 9.02 -3.88
C GLY A 429 -10.21 10.26 -4.71
N SER A 430 -9.36 10.67 -5.66
CA SER A 430 -9.65 11.72 -6.62
C SER A 430 -10.82 11.32 -7.52
N SER A 431 -11.69 12.28 -7.77
CA SER A 431 -12.77 12.15 -8.73
C SER A 431 -12.34 12.44 -10.16
N ALA A 432 -11.08 12.81 -10.40
CA ALA A 432 -10.55 13.11 -11.73
C ALA A 432 -10.78 11.98 -12.73
N PHE A 433 -10.56 10.72 -12.33
CA PHE A 433 -10.77 9.56 -13.21
C PHE A 433 -12.25 9.34 -13.57
N MET A 434 -13.18 9.61 -12.64
CA MET A 434 -14.61 9.61 -12.94
C MET A 434 -14.98 10.80 -13.83
N GLY A 435 -14.36 11.96 -13.64
CA GLY A 435 -14.49 13.12 -14.53
C GLY A 435 -14.05 12.82 -15.96
N ILE A 436 -12.90 12.15 -16.14
CA ILE A 436 -12.42 11.68 -17.45
C ILE A 436 -13.42 10.69 -18.07
N ALA A 437 -13.91 9.71 -17.30
CA ALA A 437 -14.92 8.77 -17.78
C ALA A 437 -16.21 9.50 -18.22
N ALA A 438 -16.64 10.51 -17.46
CA ALA A 438 -17.77 11.37 -17.78
C ALA A 438 -17.55 12.21 -19.05
N MET A 439 -16.35 12.75 -19.25
CA MET A 439 -15.99 13.46 -20.50
C MET A 439 -15.98 12.54 -21.71
N ILE A 440 -15.47 11.31 -21.58
CA ILE A 440 -15.51 10.31 -22.67
C ILE A 440 -16.96 9.93 -22.99
N LEU A 441 -17.82 9.80 -21.97
CA LEU A 441 -19.25 9.61 -22.18
C LEU A 441 -19.87 10.82 -22.89
N ALA A 442 -19.48 12.05 -22.53
CA ALA A 442 -19.92 13.26 -23.23
C ALA A 442 -19.52 13.25 -24.72
N LEU A 443 -18.32 12.78 -25.06
CA LEU A 443 -17.89 12.58 -26.45
C LEU A 443 -18.77 11.56 -27.19
N ALA A 444 -19.18 10.47 -26.51
CA ALA A 444 -20.12 9.51 -27.09
C ALA A 444 -21.48 10.18 -27.39
N ILE A 445 -21.98 11.02 -26.48
CA ILE A 445 -23.20 11.80 -26.66
C ILE A 445 -23.06 12.79 -27.84
N LEU A 446 -21.94 13.52 -27.90
CA LEU A 446 -21.66 14.51 -28.93
C LEU A 446 -21.53 13.92 -30.33
N SER A 447 -21.12 12.65 -30.43
CA SER A 447 -21.10 11.95 -31.72
C SER A 447 -22.50 11.73 -32.30
N CYS A 448 -23.54 11.68 -31.44
CA CYS A 448 -24.90 11.34 -31.86
C CYS A 448 -25.52 12.38 -32.83
N PRO A 449 -25.45 13.70 -32.58
CA PRO A 449 -25.87 14.71 -33.56
C PRO A 449 -25.16 14.58 -34.91
N TRP A 450 -23.86 14.31 -34.92
CA TRP A 450 -23.09 14.13 -36.15
C TRP A 450 -23.61 12.96 -36.98
N PHE A 451 -23.78 11.79 -36.36
CA PHE A 451 -24.35 10.61 -37.01
C PHE A 451 -25.83 10.78 -37.38
N ALA A 452 -26.59 11.59 -36.63
CA ALA A 452 -27.96 11.93 -36.95
C ALA A 452 -28.04 12.80 -38.22
N TYR A 453 -27.11 13.74 -38.37
CA TYR A 453 -27.05 14.61 -39.55
C TYR A 453 -26.68 13.84 -40.82
N THR A 454 -25.64 12.98 -40.74
CA THR A 454 -25.19 12.16 -41.88
C THR A 454 -26.26 11.16 -42.32
N ASN A 455 -26.97 10.53 -41.38
CA ASN A 455 -28.01 9.54 -41.67
C ASN A 455 -29.41 10.14 -41.87
N ARG A 456 -29.59 11.46 -41.66
CA ARG A 456 -30.88 12.16 -41.70
C ARG A 456 -31.92 11.53 -40.76
N THR A 457 -31.52 11.21 -39.54
CA THR A 457 -32.36 10.63 -38.48
C THR A 457 -32.49 11.60 -37.30
N ARG A 458 -33.39 11.30 -36.35
CA ARG A 458 -33.53 12.13 -35.14
C ARG A 458 -32.34 11.88 -34.18
N PRO A 459 -31.74 12.91 -33.58
CA PRO A 459 -30.64 12.74 -32.62
C PRO A 459 -31.00 11.86 -31.41
N SER A 460 -32.24 11.95 -30.90
CA SER A 460 -32.75 11.11 -29.81
C SER A 460 -32.69 9.60 -30.14
N GLN A 461 -32.97 9.24 -31.39
CA GLN A 461 -32.91 7.85 -31.86
C GLN A 461 -31.47 7.35 -32.01
N VAL A 462 -30.55 8.21 -32.48
CA VAL A 462 -29.12 7.89 -32.55
C VAL A 462 -28.53 7.75 -31.14
N PHE A 463 -28.89 8.65 -30.23
CA PHE A 463 -28.52 8.59 -28.83
C PHE A 463 -29.02 7.31 -28.14
N ALA A 464 -30.28 6.92 -28.36
CA ALA A 464 -30.79 5.64 -27.88
C ALA A 464 -29.99 4.45 -28.43
N GLY A 465 -29.63 4.49 -29.72
CA GLY A 465 -28.75 3.51 -30.35
C GLY A 465 -27.35 3.46 -29.72
N ALA A 466 -26.73 4.63 -29.47
CA ALA A 466 -25.43 4.77 -28.84
C ALA A 466 -25.44 4.18 -27.42
N MET A 467 -26.43 4.56 -26.59
CA MET A 467 -26.57 4.05 -25.22
C MET A 467 -26.83 2.55 -25.18
N ILE A 468 -27.62 2.00 -26.12
CA ILE A 468 -27.80 0.55 -26.23
C ILE A 468 -26.49 -0.13 -26.60
N GLN A 469 -25.76 0.39 -27.58
CA GLN A 469 -24.56 -0.26 -28.11
C GLN A 469 -23.38 -0.18 -27.15
N LEU A 470 -23.08 1.02 -26.65
CA LEU A 470 -22.07 1.27 -25.63
C LEU A 470 -22.45 0.55 -24.33
N GLY A 471 -23.67 0.74 -23.83
CA GLY A 471 -24.12 0.16 -22.57
C GLY A 471 -24.11 -1.37 -22.58
N SER A 472 -24.64 -2.00 -23.64
CA SER A 472 -24.62 -3.47 -23.72
C SER A 472 -23.21 -4.03 -23.88
N PHE A 473 -22.30 -3.32 -24.54
CA PHE A 473 -20.88 -3.69 -24.63
C PHE A 473 -20.20 -3.59 -23.26
N VAL A 474 -20.30 -2.45 -22.59
CA VAL A 474 -19.72 -2.22 -21.25
C VAL A 474 -20.28 -3.21 -20.24
N PHE A 475 -21.60 -3.46 -20.26
CA PHE A 475 -22.22 -4.47 -19.41
C PHE A 475 -21.66 -5.87 -19.67
N THR A 476 -21.65 -6.31 -20.93
CA THR A 476 -21.23 -7.68 -21.27
C THR A 476 -19.75 -7.90 -20.97
N ILE A 477 -18.88 -6.97 -21.41
CA ILE A 477 -17.44 -7.07 -21.20
C ILE A 477 -17.10 -6.87 -19.73
N GLY A 478 -17.66 -5.87 -19.05
CA GLY A 478 -17.42 -5.62 -17.64
C GLY A 478 -17.78 -6.81 -16.76
N ILE A 479 -18.97 -7.40 -16.94
CA ILE A 479 -19.36 -8.59 -16.16
C ILE A 479 -18.54 -9.82 -16.55
N MET A 480 -18.26 -10.05 -17.83
CA MET A 480 -17.42 -11.19 -18.27
C MET A 480 -16.01 -11.10 -17.68
N LEU A 481 -15.38 -9.93 -17.76
CA LEU A 481 -14.07 -9.69 -17.16
C LEU A 481 -14.12 -9.80 -15.64
N ALA A 482 -15.18 -9.32 -14.98
CA ALA A 482 -15.34 -9.46 -13.54
C ALA A 482 -15.42 -10.93 -13.09
N ILE A 483 -16.06 -11.80 -13.87
CA ILE A 483 -16.12 -13.25 -13.60
C ILE A 483 -14.74 -13.89 -13.79
N ILE A 484 -14.08 -13.62 -14.92
CA ILE A 484 -12.76 -14.19 -15.25
C ILE A 484 -11.71 -13.71 -14.24
N PHE A 485 -11.59 -12.40 -14.05
CA PHE A 485 -10.65 -11.81 -13.11
C PHE A 485 -11.03 -12.10 -11.67
N GLY A 486 -12.31 -12.33 -11.34
CA GLY A 486 -12.72 -12.77 -10.01
C GLY A 486 -11.99 -14.05 -9.59
N GLY A 487 -12.02 -15.08 -10.44
CA GLY A 487 -11.30 -16.33 -10.17
C GLY A 487 -9.77 -16.15 -10.10
N ILE A 488 -9.19 -15.43 -11.07
CA ILE A 488 -7.74 -15.19 -11.13
C ILE A 488 -7.25 -14.39 -9.94
N CYS A 489 -7.94 -13.30 -9.58
CA CYS A 489 -7.55 -12.42 -8.48
C CYS A 489 -7.66 -13.15 -7.15
N ILE A 490 -8.71 -13.96 -6.91
CA ILE A 490 -8.82 -14.73 -5.66
C ILE A 490 -7.67 -15.74 -5.53
N TYR A 491 -7.32 -16.42 -6.63
CA TYR A 491 -6.21 -17.36 -6.64
C TYR A 491 -4.87 -16.63 -6.37
N LYS A 492 -4.59 -15.56 -7.12
CA LYS A 492 -3.34 -14.79 -6.98
C LYS A 492 -3.24 -14.02 -5.68
N ASP A 493 -4.35 -13.57 -5.10
CA ASP A 493 -4.37 -12.91 -3.79
C ASP A 493 -3.96 -13.88 -2.68
N ARG A 494 -4.34 -15.16 -2.77
CA ARG A 494 -3.90 -16.19 -1.80
C ARG A 494 -2.40 -16.44 -1.87
N ASP A 495 -1.85 -16.59 -3.07
CA ASP A 495 -0.40 -16.73 -3.27
C ASP A 495 0.32 -15.50 -2.67
N LEU A 496 -0.16 -14.30 -3.01
CA LEU A 496 0.39 -13.04 -2.55
C LEU A 496 0.27 -12.85 -1.03
N GLN A 497 -0.81 -13.35 -0.43
CA GLN A 497 -1.01 -13.33 1.02
C GLN A 497 0.05 -14.18 1.74
N VAL A 498 0.44 -15.33 1.19
CA VAL A 498 1.52 -16.15 1.76
C VAL A 498 2.84 -15.41 1.68
N THR A 499 3.20 -14.90 0.50
CA THR A 499 4.43 -14.13 0.28
C THR A 499 4.52 -12.91 1.20
N LEU A 500 3.47 -12.08 1.26
CA LEU A 500 3.46 -10.91 2.15
C LEU A 500 3.46 -11.28 3.63
N ALA A 501 2.87 -12.43 4.02
CA ALA A 501 2.94 -12.89 5.40
C ALA A 501 4.37 -13.27 5.78
N GLU A 502 5.10 -13.96 4.90
CA GLU A 502 6.51 -14.31 5.11
C GLU A 502 7.37 -13.04 5.22
N ILE A 503 7.16 -12.06 4.33
CA ILE A 503 7.86 -10.77 4.36
C ILE A 503 7.58 -10.02 5.67
N VAL A 504 6.31 -9.89 6.08
CA VAL A 504 5.94 -9.21 7.33
C VAL A 504 6.54 -9.92 8.55
N GLN A 505 6.61 -11.26 8.53
CA GLN A 505 7.18 -12.03 9.63
C GLN A 505 8.70 -11.89 9.73
N ASN A 506 9.41 -12.10 8.62
CA ASN A 506 10.86 -12.06 8.55
C ASN A 506 11.37 -11.83 7.11
N GLU A 507 11.38 -10.57 6.69
CA GLU A 507 11.80 -10.13 5.36
C GLU A 507 13.24 -10.56 4.98
N PRO A 508 14.28 -10.40 5.84
CA PRO A 508 15.63 -10.88 5.52
C PRO A 508 15.70 -12.38 5.21
N GLN A 509 14.93 -13.20 5.94
CA GLN A 509 14.90 -14.65 5.73
C GLN A 509 14.18 -15.01 4.43
N HIS A 510 13.10 -14.30 4.10
CA HIS A 510 12.38 -14.48 2.84
C HIS A 510 13.32 -14.30 1.63
N TYR A 511 14.08 -13.20 1.59
CA TYR A 511 15.03 -12.95 0.52
C TYR A 511 16.20 -13.91 0.48
N TYR A 512 16.67 -14.35 1.65
CA TYR A 512 17.74 -15.34 1.73
C TYR A 512 17.30 -16.67 1.11
N ILE A 513 16.10 -17.15 1.41
CA ILE A 513 15.56 -18.40 0.85
C ILE A 513 15.34 -18.26 -0.66
N GLN A 514 14.77 -17.14 -1.13
CA GLN A 514 14.53 -16.91 -2.55
C GLN A 514 15.81 -16.91 -3.40
N ARG A 515 16.94 -16.44 -2.86
CA ARG A 515 18.21 -16.38 -3.62
C ARG A 515 19.02 -17.68 -3.60
N LEU A 516 18.65 -18.63 -2.73
CA LEU A 516 19.27 -19.96 -2.70
C LEU A 516 18.61 -20.95 -3.67
N HIS A 517 17.41 -20.63 -4.16
CA HIS A 517 16.68 -21.39 -5.16
C HIS A 517 16.78 -20.71 -6.53
#